data_AF-A0A0M3JFH0-F1
#
_entry.id   AF-A0A0M3JFH0-F1
#
_cell.length_a   1.000
_cell.length_b   1.000
_cell.length_c   1.000
_cell.angle_alpha   90.00
_cell.angle_beta   90.00
_cell.angle_gamma   90.00
#
_symmetry.space_group_name_H-M   'P 1'
#
loop_
_entity.id
_entity.type
_entity.pdbx_description
1 polymer ?
#
loop_
_entity_poly.entity_id
_entity_poly.type
_entity_poly.pdbx_seq_one_letter_code
_entity_poly.pdbx_strand_id
1 'polypeptide(L)'
;MLNFTVGKGRAASDGRVYDVKNLKDSVTVQACLAVFDVLFLNGESLMNTTLERRKQLLRDGSVFCGEDRAVIFNADFHVVNSRDQFVELYQNAMRDGEEGIVVKKIDSFYKIGVRYMVNGWFKVKPFHLGEETLDLAIVGVDLGRNGYI
;
A
#
# COMPACT_ATOMS: atom_id res chain seq x y z
N MET A 1 15.90 13.02 -15.30
CA MET A 1 14.50 13.40 -15.01
C MET A 1 14.16 12.72 -13.69
N LEU A 2 13.79 13.47 -12.64
CA LEU A 2 13.42 12.87 -11.37
C LEU A 2 12.06 12.19 -11.56
N ASN A 3 11.99 10.87 -11.40
CA ASN A 3 10.73 10.14 -11.48
C ASN A 3 9.97 10.36 -10.17
N PHE A 4 8.94 11.20 -10.21
CA PHE A 4 8.05 11.42 -9.08
C PHE A 4 6.88 10.45 -9.15
N THR A 5 6.71 9.63 -8.11
CA THR A 5 5.57 8.71 -8.00
C THR A 5 4.36 9.45 -7.44
N VAL A 6 3.20 9.35 -8.10
CA VAL A 6 1.95 9.95 -7.61
C VAL A 6 1.16 8.89 -6.85
N GLY A 7 1.05 9.07 -5.53
CA GLY A 7 0.28 8.18 -4.66
C GLY A 7 -1.23 8.27 -4.89
N LYS A 8 -1.98 7.24 -4.49
CA LYS A 8 -3.44 7.21 -4.61
C LYS A 8 -4.07 8.39 -3.88
N GLY A 9 -4.93 9.14 -4.56
CA GLY A 9 -5.63 10.30 -4.00
C GLY A 9 -4.78 11.57 -3.91
N ARG A 10 -3.54 11.55 -4.42
CA ARG A 10 -2.71 12.74 -4.57
C ARG A 10 -2.88 13.34 -5.95
N ALA A 11 -2.79 14.66 -6.01
CA ALA A 11 -2.59 15.35 -7.27
C ALA A 11 -1.17 15.05 -7.79
N ALA A 12 -1.05 14.83 -9.09
CA ALA A 12 0.25 14.85 -9.75
C ALA A 12 0.82 16.27 -9.78
N SER A 13 2.07 16.42 -10.24
CA SER A 13 2.73 17.72 -10.37
C SER A 13 1.99 18.72 -11.27
N ASP A 14 1.10 18.25 -12.14
CA ASP A 14 0.21 19.06 -12.98
C ASP A 14 -1.13 19.41 -12.31
N GLY A 15 -1.31 19.07 -11.02
CA GLY A 15 -2.51 19.34 -10.23
C GLY A 15 -3.68 18.37 -10.48
N ARG A 16 -3.53 17.40 -11.39
CA ARG A 16 -4.61 16.46 -11.74
C ARG A 16 -4.61 15.24 -10.85
N VAL A 17 -5.80 14.73 -10.56
CA VAL A 17 -6.00 13.41 -9.96
C VAL A 17 -6.26 12.42 -11.08
N TYR A 18 -5.44 11.37 -11.14
CA TYR A 18 -5.53 10.35 -12.17
C TYR A 18 -6.26 9.11 -11.65
N ASP A 19 -7.19 8.60 -12.45
CA ASP A 19 -7.75 7.27 -12.25
C ASP A 19 -6.88 6.25 -12.96
N VAL A 20 -6.02 5.56 -12.20
CA VAL A 20 -5.10 4.53 -12.69
C VAL A 20 -5.82 3.44 -13.52
N LYS A 21 -7.09 3.16 -13.25
CA LYS A 21 -7.86 2.13 -13.98
C LYS A 21 -8.38 2.60 -15.34
N ASN A 22 -8.47 3.91 -15.55
CA ASN A 22 -9.04 4.53 -16.75
C ASN A 22 -8.03 5.49 -17.42
N LEU A 23 -6.73 5.26 -17.24
CA LEU A 23 -5.68 6.00 -17.94
C LEU A 23 -5.79 5.77 -19.45
N LYS A 24 -5.73 6.86 -20.22
CA LYS A 24 -5.70 6.82 -21.69
C LYS A 24 -4.24 6.83 -22.17
N ASP A 25 -3.99 6.47 -23.43
CA ASP A 25 -2.63 6.41 -23.98
C ASP A 25 -1.96 7.78 -24.16
N SER A 26 -2.72 8.88 -24.08
CA SER A 26 -2.26 10.25 -24.35
C SER A 26 -1.73 11.00 -23.12
N VAL A 27 -1.19 10.31 -22.11
CA VAL A 27 -1.06 10.86 -20.76
C VAL A 27 0.40 11.02 -20.34
N THR A 28 0.70 12.16 -19.70
CA THR A 28 1.98 12.55 -19.09
C THR A 28 2.38 11.68 -17.88
N VAL A 29 1.60 10.67 -17.53
CA VAL A 29 1.83 9.79 -16.36
C VAL A 29 1.77 8.34 -16.80
N GLN A 30 2.58 7.51 -16.14
CA GLN A 30 2.66 6.09 -16.38
C GLN A 30 2.16 5.33 -15.16
N ALA A 31 1.33 4.31 -15.36
CA ALA A 31 0.92 3.42 -14.28
C ALA A 31 2.10 2.55 -13.85
N CYS A 32 2.40 2.53 -12.55
CA CYS A 32 3.39 1.64 -11.98
C CYS A 32 2.72 0.61 -11.06
N LEU A 33 3.29 -0.60 -11.03
CA LEU A 33 2.87 -1.70 -10.18
C LEU A 33 3.92 -1.95 -9.09
N ALA A 34 3.61 -1.53 -7.87
CA ALA A 34 4.38 -1.86 -6.67
C ALA A 34 3.91 -3.21 -6.10
N VAL A 35 4.66 -4.27 -6.39
CA VAL A 35 4.32 -5.65 -6.04
C VAL A 35 4.77 -5.97 -4.61
N PHE A 36 3.84 -6.37 -3.76
CA PHE A 36 4.14 -6.63 -2.35
C PHE A 36 4.07 -8.11 -1.93
N ASP A 37 3.48 -9.00 -2.74
CA ASP A 37 3.35 -10.43 -2.43
C ASP A 37 3.20 -11.26 -3.72
N VAL A 38 3.43 -12.57 -3.63
CA VAL A 38 3.23 -13.57 -4.70
C VAL A 38 2.48 -14.76 -4.11
N LEU A 39 1.36 -15.16 -4.71
CA LEU A 39 0.48 -16.19 -4.15
C LEU A 39 0.39 -17.46 -5.01
N PHE A 40 0.90 -17.40 -6.24
CA PHE A 40 0.91 -18.51 -7.17
C PHE A 40 2.12 -18.34 -8.09
N LEU A 41 2.89 -19.41 -8.31
CA LEU A 41 4.07 -19.37 -9.16
C LEU A 41 4.28 -20.74 -9.80
N ASN A 42 4.50 -20.79 -11.12
CA ASN A 42 4.83 -22.02 -11.87
C ASN A 42 3.90 -23.22 -11.63
N GLY A 43 2.60 -22.97 -11.49
CA GLY A 43 1.61 -24.03 -11.27
C GLY A 43 1.34 -24.38 -9.80
N GLU A 44 2.09 -23.77 -8.87
CA GLU A 44 1.97 -24.04 -7.44
C GLU A 44 1.34 -22.88 -6.67
N SER A 45 0.45 -23.22 -5.74
CA SER A 45 -0.12 -22.26 -4.78
C SER A 45 0.85 -22.01 -3.63
N LEU A 46 1.13 -20.74 -3.36
CA LEU A 46 1.99 -20.27 -2.28
C LEU A 46 1.20 -19.77 -1.06
N MET A 47 -0.12 -19.98 -1.02
CA MET A 47 -0.95 -19.49 0.08
C MET A 47 -0.55 -20.07 1.45
N ASN A 48 -0.14 -21.34 1.46
CA ASN A 48 0.35 -22.05 2.64
C ASN A 48 1.88 -21.94 2.82
N THR A 49 2.52 -21.03 2.10
CA THR A 49 3.95 -20.71 2.23
C THR A 49 4.10 -19.47 3.12
N THR A 50 5.12 -19.41 3.97
CA THR A 50 5.36 -18.26 4.87
C THR A 50 5.62 -16.98 4.07
N LEU A 51 5.26 -15.82 4.63
CA LEU A 51 5.51 -14.52 4.00
C LEU A 51 7.01 -14.32 3.72
N GLU A 52 7.89 -14.76 4.62
CA GLU A 52 9.34 -14.78 4.40
C GLU A 52 9.72 -15.43 3.08
N ARG A 53 9.27 -16.67 2.84
CA ARG A 53 9.60 -17.41 1.64
C ARG A 53 8.98 -16.78 0.39
N ARG A 54 7.75 -16.26 0.48
CA ARG A 54 7.12 -15.52 -0.63
C ARG A 54 7.89 -14.23 -0.97
N LYS A 55 8.42 -13.53 0.04
CA LYS A 55 9.28 -12.36 -0.15
C LYS A 55 10.64 -12.70 -0.75
N GLN A 56 11.22 -13.85 -0.40
CA GLN A 56 12.44 -14.35 -1.04
C GLN A 56 12.23 -14.61 -2.54
N LEU A 57 11.14 -15.28 -2.91
CA LEU A 57 10.78 -15.54 -4.32
C LEU A 57 10.60 -14.25 -5.14
N LEU A 58 10.09 -13.18 -4.53
CA LEU A 58 10.02 -11.88 -5.17
C LEU A 58 11.40 -11.24 -5.35
N ARG A 59 12.33 -11.42 -4.40
CA ARG A 59 13.67 -10.80 -4.42
C ARG A 59 14.65 -11.54 -5.32
N ASP A 60 14.59 -12.87 -5.37
CA ASP A 60 15.54 -13.70 -6.12
C ASP A 60 15.34 -13.65 -7.65
N GLY A 61 14.30 -12.94 -8.11
CA GLY A 61 14.01 -12.76 -9.53
C GLY A 61 13.21 -13.90 -10.15
N SER A 62 12.76 -14.89 -9.36
CA SER A 62 11.94 -16.00 -9.88
C SER A 62 10.57 -15.56 -10.42
N VAL A 63 10.10 -14.38 -10.01
CA VAL A 63 8.79 -13.83 -10.39
C VAL A 63 8.89 -12.83 -11.54
N PHE A 64 9.96 -12.04 -11.60
CA PHE A 64 10.14 -10.94 -12.56
C PHE A 64 11.38 -11.20 -13.42
N CYS A 65 11.16 -11.58 -14.67
CA CYS A 65 12.19 -11.83 -15.68
C CYS A 65 12.02 -10.89 -16.88
N GLY A 66 12.81 -9.80 -16.91
CA GLY A 66 12.92 -8.91 -18.06
C GLY A 66 11.92 -7.74 -18.10
N GLU A 67 11.19 -7.48 -17.02
CA GLU A 67 10.30 -6.31 -16.90
C GLU A 67 11.09 -5.01 -16.70
N ASP A 68 10.50 -3.90 -17.16
CA ASP A 68 10.98 -2.57 -16.82
C ASP A 68 10.74 -2.30 -15.33
N ARG A 69 11.83 -2.29 -14.56
CA ARG A 69 11.82 -2.06 -13.11
C ARG A 69 11.39 -0.65 -12.71
N ALA A 70 11.28 0.29 -13.65
CA ALA A 70 10.65 1.59 -13.39
C ALA A 70 9.11 1.48 -13.36
N VAL A 71 8.55 0.45 -13.99
CA VAL A 71 7.11 0.25 -14.15
C VAL A 71 6.61 -0.82 -13.18
N ILE A 72 7.28 -1.96 -13.12
CA ILE A 72 6.92 -3.07 -12.23
C ILE A 72 8.08 -3.33 -11.28
N PHE A 73 7.85 -3.12 -10.00
CA PHE A 73 8.90 -3.26 -8.98
C PHE A 73 8.36 -3.86 -7.70
N ASN A 74 9.25 -4.46 -6.92
CA ASN A 74 8.92 -4.93 -5.58
C ASN A 74 8.73 -3.73 -4.65
N ALA A 75 7.61 -3.69 -3.93
CA ALA A 75 7.40 -2.75 -2.85
C ALA A 75 8.46 -2.96 -1.76
N ASP A 76 9.12 -1.86 -1.38
CA ASP A 76 10.16 -1.86 -0.36
C ASP A 76 9.64 -2.38 0.99
N PHE A 77 10.51 -3.09 1.70
CA PHE A 77 10.20 -3.58 3.03
C PHE A 77 11.45 -3.77 3.88
N HIS A 78 11.28 -3.58 5.18
CA HIS A 78 12.31 -3.75 6.19
C HIS A 78 11.86 -4.82 7.19
N VAL A 79 12.79 -5.69 7.58
CA VAL A 79 12.57 -6.61 8.72
C VAL A 79 12.93 -5.85 9.98
N VAL A 80 11.97 -5.71 10.89
CA VAL A 80 12.16 -5.05 12.17
C VAL A 80 12.10 -6.07 13.30
N ASN A 81 13.01 -5.93 14.26
CA ASN A 81 13.10 -6.82 15.42
C ASN A 81 12.91 -6.07 16.75
N SER A 82 12.73 -4.75 16.72
CA SER A 82 12.47 -3.93 17.91
C SER A 82 11.43 -2.86 17.65
N ARG A 83 10.85 -2.35 18.75
CA ARG A 83 9.93 -1.22 18.71
C ARG A 83 10.61 0.04 18.17
N ASP A 84 11.86 0.29 18.55
CA ASP A 84 12.57 1.52 18.16
C ASP A 84 12.82 1.58 16.65
N GLN A 85 13.22 0.45 16.04
CA GLN A 85 13.35 0.35 14.58
C GLN A 85 12.02 0.61 13.87
N PHE A 86 10.92 0.09 14.42
CA PHE A 86 9.59 0.35 13.88
C PHE A 86 9.21 1.83 13.98
N VAL A 87 9.46 2.46 15.13
CA VAL A 87 9.16 3.88 15.36
C VAL A 87 9.95 4.78 14.42
N GLU A 88 11.23 4.48 14.19
CA GLU A 88 12.07 5.20 13.23
C GLU A 88 11.49 5.11 11.81
N LEU A 89 11.19 3.90 11.33
CA LEU A 89 10.58 3.72 10.01
C LEU A 89 9.24 4.46 9.90
N TYR A 90 8.41 4.38 10.95
CA TYR A 90 7.14 5.08 11.01
C TYR A 90 7.31 6.60 10.91
N GLN A 91 8.23 7.18 11.67
CA GLN A 91 8.51 8.61 11.60
C GLN A 91 9.05 9.02 10.23
N ASN A 92 9.87 8.19 9.58
CA ASN A 92 10.36 8.45 8.23
C ASN A 92 9.19 8.50 7.23
N ALA A 93 8.30 7.49 7.27
CA ALA A 93 7.09 7.45 6.44
C ALA A 93 6.21 8.69 6.65
N MET A 94 6.05 9.16 7.89
CA MET A 94 5.28 10.39 8.18
C MET A 94 5.96 11.65 7.63
N ARG A 95 7.28 11.77 7.73
CA ARG A 95 8.04 12.90 7.16
C ARG A 95 7.98 12.93 5.63
N ASP A 96 7.97 11.76 5.01
CA ASP A 96 7.80 11.60 3.55
C ASP A 96 6.33 11.76 3.11
N GLY A 97 5.45 12.07 4.07
CA GLY A 97 4.04 12.32 3.89
C GLY A 97 3.25 11.07 3.52
N GLU A 98 3.79 9.86 3.68
CA GLU A 98 3.10 8.60 3.36
C GLU A 98 1.81 8.41 4.18
N GLU A 99 0.89 7.57 3.68
CA GLU A 99 -0.38 7.29 4.38
C GLU A 99 -0.18 6.56 5.73
N GLY A 100 0.94 5.85 5.87
CA GLY A 100 1.23 4.98 7.00
C GLY A 100 2.01 3.74 6.60
N ILE A 101 2.21 2.82 7.55
CA ILE A 101 2.99 1.59 7.36
C ILE A 101 2.10 0.35 7.44
N VAL A 102 2.39 -0.62 6.59
CA VAL A 102 1.82 -1.97 6.69
C VAL A 102 2.80 -2.89 7.42
N VAL A 103 2.42 -3.36 8.60
CA VAL A 103 3.21 -4.30 9.41
C VAL A 103 2.71 -5.71 9.17
N LYS A 104 3.61 -6.65 8.88
CA LYS A 104 3.26 -8.04 8.59
C LYS A 104 4.13 -9.00 9.38
N LYS A 105 3.52 -10.00 10.02
CA LYS A 105 4.22 -11.08 10.71
C LYS A 105 5.00 -11.92 9.68
N ILE A 106 6.31 -12.10 9.89
CA ILE A 106 7.22 -12.68 8.89
C ILE A 106 6.91 -14.15 8.55
N ASP A 107 6.39 -14.90 9.53
CA ASP A 107 5.99 -16.30 9.40
C ASP A 107 4.49 -16.48 9.05
N SER A 108 3.78 -15.41 8.67
CA SER A 108 2.36 -15.49 8.32
C SER A 108 2.09 -16.19 6.98
N PHE A 109 1.07 -17.04 6.97
CA PHE A 109 0.45 -17.57 5.75
C PHE A 109 -0.57 -16.57 5.18
N TYR A 110 -0.83 -16.64 3.87
CA TYR A 110 -1.83 -15.79 3.25
C TYR A 110 -3.24 -16.34 3.52
N LYS A 111 -4.15 -15.49 4.02
CA LYS A 111 -5.54 -15.87 4.34
C LYS A 111 -6.53 -14.97 3.60
N ILE A 112 -7.36 -15.58 2.75
CA ILE A 112 -8.38 -14.87 1.97
C ILE A 112 -9.51 -14.39 2.89
N GLY A 113 -9.95 -13.14 2.71
CA GLY A 113 -11.11 -12.59 3.42
C GLY A 113 -10.89 -12.30 4.92
N VAL A 114 -9.67 -12.51 5.43
CA VAL A 114 -9.36 -12.39 6.85
C VAL A 114 -8.71 -11.03 7.17
N ARG A 115 -9.37 -10.25 8.03
CA ARG A 115 -8.88 -8.94 8.50
C ARG A 115 -8.46 -8.92 9.98
N TYR A 116 -8.76 -9.98 10.73
CA TYR A 116 -8.54 -10.09 12.19
C TYR A 116 -7.08 -10.40 12.53
N MET A 117 -6.68 -10.19 13.80
CA MET A 117 -5.32 -10.42 14.34
C MET A 117 -4.63 -11.71 13.87
N VAL A 118 -5.40 -12.74 13.52
CA VAL A 118 -4.92 -14.04 13.04
C VAL A 118 -4.21 -14.00 11.67
N ASN A 119 -4.36 -12.93 10.88
CA ASN A 119 -3.59 -12.74 9.64
C ASN A 119 -2.18 -12.19 9.91
N GLY A 120 -1.94 -11.59 11.08
CA GLY A 120 -0.69 -10.94 11.43
C GLY A 120 -0.36 -9.72 10.57
N TRP A 121 -1.34 -9.10 9.90
CA TRP A 121 -1.15 -7.96 8.99
C TRP A 121 -1.93 -6.75 9.50
N PHE A 122 -1.20 -5.69 9.81
CA PHE A 122 -1.73 -4.47 10.44
C PHE A 122 -1.42 -3.25 9.58
N LYS A 123 -2.32 -2.27 9.59
CA LYS A 123 -2.10 -0.96 8.98
C LYS A 123 -1.99 0.06 10.10
N VAL A 124 -0.85 0.71 10.21
CA VAL A 124 -0.58 1.76 11.20
C VAL A 124 -0.57 3.10 10.47
N LYS A 125 -1.41 4.03 10.91
CA LYS A 125 -1.66 5.30 10.25
C LYS A 125 -1.73 6.44 11.29
N PRO A 126 -1.38 7.68 10.91
CA PRO A 126 -1.33 8.81 11.84
C PRO A 126 -2.65 9.13 12.50
N PHE A 127 -3.78 9.10 11.79
CA PHE A 127 -5.08 9.42 12.40
C PHE A 127 -5.53 8.42 13.49
N HIS A 128 -4.98 7.20 13.54
CA HIS A 128 -5.22 6.31 14.68
C HIS A 128 -4.65 6.86 16.00
N LEU A 129 -3.80 7.89 15.93
CA LEU A 129 -3.18 8.56 17.06
C LEU A 129 -3.94 9.83 17.50
N GLY A 130 -5.00 10.23 16.78
CA GLY A 130 -6.01 11.18 17.28
C GLY A 130 -5.74 12.69 17.08
N GLU A 131 -4.74 13.08 16.29
CA GLU A 131 -4.32 14.48 16.21
C GLU A 131 -4.85 15.29 15.01
N GLU A 132 -5.57 14.65 14.08
CA GLU A 132 -6.12 15.34 12.89
C GLU A 132 -7.60 15.69 13.08
N THR A 133 -7.87 16.82 13.74
CA THR A 133 -9.21 17.41 13.83
C THR A 133 -9.36 18.57 12.86
N LEU A 134 -10.58 18.78 12.36
CA LEU A 134 -10.92 19.91 11.50
C LEU A 134 -12.09 20.66 12.14
N ASP A 135 -11.97 21.98 12.21
CA ASP A 135 -13.08 22.86 12.60
C ASP A 135 -13.94 23.14 11.37
N LEU A 136 -15.17 22.61 11.38
CA LEU A 136 -16.09 22.69 10.24
C LEU A 136 -17.45 23.27 10.67
N ALA A 137 -18.07 24.04 9.78
CA ALA A 137 -19.45 24.50 9.94
C ALA A 137 -20.40 23.60 9.16
N ILE A 138 -21.52 23.22 9.78
CA ILE A 138 -22.62 22.52 9.08
C ILE A 138 -23.34 23.53 8.21
N VAL A 139 -23.32 23.32 6.88
CA VAL A 139 -23.95 24.23 5.89
C VAL A 139 -25.14 23.59 5.15
N GLY A 140 -25.44 22.32 5.41
CA GLY A 140 -26.53 21.59 4.79
C GLY A 140 -26.72 20.20 5.37
N VAL A 141 -27.87 19.58 5.09
CA VAL A 141 -28.23 18.24 5.57
C VAL A 141 -28.80 17.44 4.39
N ASP A 142 -28.31 16.21 4.20
CA ASP A 142 -28.89 15.21 3.30
C ASP A 142 -29.78 14.25 4.13
N LEU A 143 -31.04 14.10 3.75
CA LEU A 143 -32.03 13.28 4.47
C LEU A 143 -31.84 11.76 4.27
N GLY A 144 -30.88 11.35 3.43
CA GLY A 144 -30.62 9.95 3.13
C GLY A 144 -31.74 9.30 2.33
N ARG A 145 -31.54 8.04 1.91
CA ARG A 145 -32.42 7.38 0.93
C ARG A 145 -33.80 6.97 1.43
N ASN A 146 -34.08 7.09 2.74
CA ASN A 146 -35.36 6.68 3.32
C ASN A 146 -36.11 7.81 4.04
N GLY A 147 -35.61 9.05 4.02
CA GLY A 147 -36.38 10.24 4.40
C GLY A 147 -36.95 10.28 5.83
N TYR A 148 -36.45 9.46 6.76
CA TYR A 148 -36.88 9.52 8.16
C TYR A 148 -35.97 10.47 8.94
N ILE A 149 -36.60 11.47 9.56
CA ILE A 149 -36.07 12.21 10.72
C ILE A 149 -36.57 11.49 11.97
#